data_AF-A0A1X6Y3U8-F1
#
_entry.id   AF-A0A1X6Y3U8-F1
#
_cell.length_a   1.000
_cell.length_b   1.000
_cell.length_c   1.000
_cell.angle_alpha   90.00
_cell.angle_beta   90.00
_cell.angle_gamma   90.00
#
_symmetry.space_group_name_H-M   'P 1'
#
loop_
_entity.id
_entity.type
_entity.pdbx_description
1 polymer ?
#
loop_
_entity_poly.entity_id
_entity_poly.type
_entity_poly.pdbx_seq_one_letter_code
_entity_poly.pdbx_strand_id
1 'polypeptide(L)'
;MEAGRRFRAHMWARAQASRAEAKLPMAIHRSRIARAKELGLSYSDYSAIRATSGRDIAGYLISSNALGVQSNSAPPPASVAERLMAMRHVLRVGLAHPPLSPAVLMDRVAGLDLAFAAPPLLGSWPEIRAALARAQGRLPAAGLVAITALGLERDWVTAGGLAGSLPAEALFG
;
A
#
# COMPACT_ATOMS: atom_id res chain seq x y z
N MET A 1 -1.61 38.83 -15.27
CA MET A 1 -0.94 38.48 -14.00
C MET A 1 -2.02 38.31 -12.94
N GLU A 2 -2.24 37.10 -12.43
CA GLU A 2 -3.42 36.80 -11.60
C GLU A 2 -3.31 37.49 -10.23
N ALA A 3 -4.22 38.42 -9.93
CA ALA A 3 -4.28 39.10 -8.64
C ALA A 3 -4.53 38.08 -7.50
N GLY A 4 -3.83 38.22 -6.38
CA GLY A 4 -4.01 37.37 -5.19
C GLY A 4 -3.11 36.12 -5.11
N ARG A 5 -2.32 35.79 -6.14
CA ARG A 5 -1.38 34.64 -6.09
C ARG A 5 -0.38 34.73 -4.94
N ARG A 6 0.16 35.93 -4.69
CA ARG A 6 1.10 36.19 -3.57
C ARG A 6 0.43 35.99 -2.20
N PHE A 7 -0.82 36.42 -2.05
CA PHE A 7 -1.57 36.24 -0.80
C PHE A 7 -1.89 34.76 -0.54
N ARG A 8 -2.32 34.01 -1.56
CA ARG A 8 -2.54 32.55 -1.45
C ARG A 8 -1.26 31.80 -1.08
N ALA A 9 -0.13 32.15 -1.71
CA ALA A 9 1.17 31.55 -1.39
C ALA A 9 1.61 31.86 0.05
N HIS A 10 1.42 33.10 0.52
CA HIS A 10 1.71 33.50 1.89
C HIS A 10 0.84 32.74 2.91
N MET A 11 -0.47 32.66 2.67
CA MET A 11 -1.40 31.92 3.54
C MET A 11 -1.09 30.42 3.56
N TRP A 12 -0.72 29.83 2.42
CA TRP A 12 -0.29 28.43 2.34
C TRP A 12 1.02 28.19 3.12
N ALA A 13 2.03 29.04 2.92
CA ALA A 13 3.30 28.93 3.64
C ALA A 13 3.11 29.09 5.16
N ARG A 14 2.25 30.04 5.59
CA ARG A 14 1.90 30.23 7.01
C ARG A 14 1.17 29.01 7.59
N ALA A 15 0.20 28.46 6.87
CA ALA A 15 -0.52 27.25 7.27
C ALA A 15 0.43 26.03 7.36
N GLN A 16 1.37 25.91 6.42
CA GLN A 16 2.38 24.86 6.41
C GLN A 16 3.37 25.01 7.58
N ALA A 17 3.78 26.23 7.91
CA ALA A 17 4.64 26.51 9.07
C ALA A 17 3.93 26.27 10.41
N SER A 18 2.61 26.45 10.47
CA SER A 18 1.79 26.18 11.65
C SER A 18 1.33 24.72 11.75
N ARG A 19 1.77 23.84 10.86
CA ARG A 19 1.29 22.46 10.78
C ARG A 19 1.78 21.68 12.00
N ALA A 20 0.83 21.20 12.80
CA ALA A 20 1.04 20.59 14.12
C ALA A 20 1.85 19.29 14.13
N GLU A 21 2.25 18.75 12.97
CA GLU A 21 3.12 17.58 12.91
C GLU A 21 4.51 17.83 13.50
N ALA A 22 4.98 19.09 13.53
CA ALA A 22 6.20 19.47 14.25
C ALA A 22 6.04 19.47 15.79
N LYS A 23 4.82 19.23 16.33
CA LYS A 23 4.48 19.26 17.76
C LYS A 23 3.57 18.11 18.17
N LEU A 24 3.71 16.94 17.53
CA LEU A 24 2.97 15.76 17.93
C LEU A 24 3.37 15.36 19.36
N PRO A 25 2.41 15.21 20.29
CA PRO A 25 2.70 14.70 21.62
C PRO A 25 3.44 13.36 21.54
N MET A 26 4.42 13.14 22.41
CA MET A 26 5.23 11.91 22.44
C MET A 26 4.38 10.64 22.50
N ALA A 27 3.22 10.69 23.17
CA ALA A 27 2.29 9.57 23.22
C ALA A 27 1.78 9.15 21.82
N ILE A 28 1.49 10.13 20.94
CA ILE A 28 1.05 9.86 19.57
C ILE A 28 2.20 9.30 18.73
N HIS A 29 3.43 9.81 18.92
CA HIS A 29 4.60 9.22 18.27
C HIS A 29 4.80 7.75 18.67
N ARG A 30 4.72 7.43 19.96
CA ARG A 30 4.82 6.04 20.45
C ARG A 30 3.72 5.15 19.86
N SER A 31 2.48 5.65 19.82
CA SER A 31 1.36 4.95 19.16
C SER A 31 1.64 4.69 17.67
N ARG A 32 2.15 5.67 16.94
CA ARG A 32 2.48 5.53 15.51
C ARG A 32 3.63 4.55 15.27
N ILE A 33 4.64 4.52 16.14
CA ILE A 33 5.72 3.53 16.09
C ILE A 33 5.18 2.12 16.35
N ALA A 34 4.34 1.96 17.37
CA ALA A 34 3.67 0.69 17.65
C ALA A 34 2.80 0.24 16.47
N ARG A 35 2.07 1.17 15.85
CA ARG A 35 1.26 0.91 14.65
C ARG A 35 2.12 0.48 13.47
N ALA A 36 3.23 1.16 13.18
CA ALA A 36 4.16 0.75 12.13
C ALA A 36 4.68 -0.67 12.36
N LYS A 37 5.00 -1.02 13.62
CA LYS A 37 5.42 -2.38 14.00
C LYS A 37 4.32 -3.43 13.79
N GLU A 38 3.07 -3.12 14.12
CA GLU A 38 1.92 -4.00 13.83
C GLU A 38 1.72 -4.25 12.34
N LEU A 39 1.99 -3.22 11.54
CA LEU A 39 1.89 -3.25 10.08
C LEU A 39 3.08 -3.96 9.42
N GLY A 40 4.12 -4.31 10.17
CA GLY A 40 5.36 -4.89 9.65
C GLY A 40 6.23 -3.90 8.86
N LEU A 41 6.02 -2.59 9.03
CA LEU A 41 6.71 -1.53 8.29
C LEU A 41 7.70 -0.74 9.15
N SER A 42 8.68 -0.13 8.48
CA SER A 42 9.50 0.90 9.11
C SER A 42 8.63 2.12 9.48
N TYR A 43 8.98 2.81 10.57
CA TYR A 43 8.28 4.04 10.95
C TYR A 43 8.40 5.13 9.87
N SER A 44 9.52 5.17 9.15
CA SER A 44 9.76 6.09 8.05
C SER A 44 8.72 5.91 6.94
N ASP A 45 8.56 4.69 6.43
CA ASP A 45 7.64 4.38 5.33
C ASP A 45 6.19 4.61 5.75
N TYR A 46 5.83 4.16 6.95
CA TYR A 46 4.52 4.40 7.53
C TYR A 46 4.21 5.91 7.61
N SER A 47 5.17 6.70 8.11
CA SER A 47 4.99 8.15 8.26
C SER A 47 4.86 8.86 6.91
N ALA A 48 5.63 8.43 5.90
CA ALA A 48 5.58 8.99 4.55
C ALA A 48 4.22 8.72 3.89
N ILE A 49 3.74 7.47 3.92
CA ILE A 49 2.44 7.08 3.36
C ILE A 49 1.30 7.82 4.06
N ARG A 50 1.37 7.97 5.39
CA ARG A 50 0.35 8.68 6.15
C ARG A 50 0.36 10.18 5.85
N ALA A 51 1.52 10.77 5.60
CA ALA A 51 1.65 12.17 5.25
C ALA A 51 1.07 12.48 3.86
N THR A 52 1.18 11.55 2.90
CA THR A 52 0.62 11.70 1.55
C THR A 52 -0.88 11.41 1.50
N SER A 53 -1.33 10.32 2.12
CA SER A 53 -2.72 9.85 2.04
C SER A 53 -3.66 10.52 3.05
N GLY A 54 -3.12 11.06 4.15
CA GLY A 54 -3.89 11.59 5.27
C GLY A 54 -4.67 10.53 6.06
N ARG A 55 -4.45 9.24 5.81
CA ARG A 55 -5.16 8.13 6.45
C ARG A 55 -4.19 7.09 7.02
N ASP A 56 -4.68 6.30 7.97
CA ASP A 56 -3.96 5.12 8.45
C ASP A 56 -4.04 3.99 7.40
N ILE A 57 -3.07 3.09 7.42
CA ILE A 57 -3.01 1.93 6.53
C ILE A 57 -4.00 0.87 7.05
N ALA A 58 -4.96 0.53 6.22
CA ALA A 58 -6.00 -0.46 6.48
C ALA A 58 -5.75 -1.79 5.76
N GLY A 59 -4.97 -1.78 4.67
CA GLY A 59 -4.69 -2.99 3.91
C GLY A 59 -3.52 -2.86 2.93
N TYR A 60 -2.98 -4.01 2.55
CA TYR A 60 -1.98 -4.18 1.51
C TYR A 60 -2.58 -4.88 0.30
N LEU A 61 -2.28 -4.36 -0.89
CA LEU A 61 -2.51 -5.02 -2.16
C LEU A 61 -1.16 -5.54 -2.66
N ILE A 62 -0.91 -6.83 -2.48
CA ILE A 62 0.40 -7.45 -2.67
C ILE A 62 0.44 -8.17 -4.02
N SER A 63 1.28 -7.69 -4.93
CA SER A 63 1.47 -8.36 -6.23
C SER A 63 2.08 -9.75 -6.06
N SER A 64 1.65 -10.72 -6.87
CA SER A 64 2.30 -12.03 -6.97
C SER A 64 3.78 -11.91 -7.36
N ASN A 65 4.15 -10.87 -8.13
CA ASN A 65 5.56 -10.59 -8.45
C ASN A 65 6.34 -10.16 -7.21
N ALA A 66 5.73 -9.34 -6.33
CA ALA A 66 6.34 -8.92 -5.07
C ALA A 66 6.48 -10.07 -4.05
N LEU A 67 5.59 -11.08 -4.14
CA LEU A 67 5.72 -12.31 -3.37
C LEU A 67 6.73 -13.30 -3.98
N GLY A 68 7.24 -13.03 -5.19
CA GLY A 68 8.10 -13.96 -5.92
C GLY A 68 7.36 -15.22 -6.40
N VAL A 69 6.03 -15.18 -6.51
CA VAL A 69 5.20 -16.33 -6.90
C VAL A 69 4.73 -16.19 -8.34
N GLN A 70 5.13 -17.15 -9.18
CA GLN A 70 4.63 -17.35 -10.54
C GLN A 70 3.95 -18.73 -10.64
N SER A 71 3.24 -19.00 -11.75
CA SER A 71 2.51 -20.27 -11.93
C SER A 71 3.37 -21.52 -11.72
N ASN A 72 4.63 -21.49 -12.18
CA ASN A 72 5.55 -22.62 -12.12
C ASN A 72 6.73 -22.40 -11.16
N SER A 73 6.69 -21.35 -10.34
CA SER A 73 7.75 -21.10 -9.36
C SER A 73 7.56 -21.98 -8.12
N ALA A 74 8.66 -22.17 -7.39
CA ALA A 74 8.59 -22.65 -6.02
C ALA A 74 7.70 -21.73 -5.16
N PRO A 75 7.11 -22.24 -4.06
CA PRO A 75 6.47 -21.41 -3.05
C PRO A 75 7.43 -20.32 -2.54
N PRO A 76 6.90 -19.19 -2.04
CA PRO A 76 7.75 -18.14 -1.49
C PRO A 76 8.53 -18.66 -0.26
N PRO A 77 9.66 -18.03 0.09
CA PRO A 77 10.40 -18.37 1.30
C PRO A 77 9.49 -18.32 2.54
N ALA A 78 9.72 -19.21 3.51
CA ALA A 78 8.93 -19.27 4.74
C ALA A 78 8.87 -17.93 5.50
N SER A 79 9.94 -17.13 5.41
CA SER A 79 10.02 -15.79 6.00
C SER A 79 8.93 -14.83 5.49
N VAL A 80 8.49 -14.98 4.24
CA VAL A 80 7.40 -14.16 3.67
C VAL A 80 6.09 -14.49 4.39
N ALA A 81 5.76 -15.78 4.52
CA ALA A 81 4.55 -16.22 5.21
C ALA A 81 4.58 -15.84 6.70
N GLU A 82 5.71 -16.02 7.38
CA GLU A 82 5.89 -15.59 8.76
C GLU A 82 5.66 -14.09 8.93
N ARG A 83 6.22 -13.27 8.04
CA ARG A 83 6.04 -11.82 8.06
C ARG A 83 4.58 -11.44 7.85
N LEU A 84 3.89 -12.05 6.88
CA LEU A 84 2.47 -11.83 6.64
C LEU A 84 1.63 -12.19 7.88
N MET A 85 1.89 -13.34 8.50
CA MET A 85 1.17 -13.81 9.70
C MET A 85 1.45 -12.96 10.93
N ALA A 86 2.63 -12.34 11.04
CA ALA A 86 2.98 -11.45 12.14
C ALA A 86 2.26 -10.10 12.10
N MET A 87 1.74 -9.69 10.93
CA MET A 87 1.01 -8.43 10.77
C MET A 87 -0.34 -8.46 11.49
N ARG A 88 -0.74 -7.34 12.08
CA ARG A 88 -2.00 -7.21 12.81
C ARG A 88 -2.83 -6.01 12.36
N HIS A 89 -4.15 -6.17 12.44
CA HIS A 89 -5.14 -5.13 12.11
C HIS A 89 -4.91 -4.51 10.72
N VAL A 90 -4.55 -5.35 9.74
CA VAL A 90 -4.34 -4.96 8.34
C VAL A 90 -4.79 -6.10 7.45
N LEU A 91 -5.51 -5.79 6.38
CA LEU A 91 -5.94 -6.76 5.39
C LEU A 91 -4.81 -7.04 4.40
N ARG A 92 -4.47 -8.32 4.18
CA ARG A 92 -3.41 -8.76 3.27
C ARG A 92 -4.05 -9.38 2.03
N VAL A 93 -4.17 -8.59 0.97
CA VAL A 93 -4.83 -9.02 -0.28
C VAL A 93 -3.78 -9.36 -1.33
N GLY A 94 -3.76 -10.59 -1.81
CA GLY A 94 -2.92 -11.02 -2.93
C GLY A 94 -3.52 -10.62 -4.28
N LEU A 95 -2.68 -10.15 -5.20
CA LEU A 95 -3.04 -9.85 -6.58
C LEU A 95 -2.26 -10.78 -7.52
N ALA A 96 -2.95 -11.75 -8.11
CA ALA A 96 -2.36 -12.77 -8.97
C ALA A 96 -2.27 -12.28 -10.42
N HIS A 97 -1.04 -12.14 -10.94
CA HIS A 97 -0.82 -11.89 -12.37
C HIS A 97 -1.00 -13.17 -13.19
N PRO A 98 -1.64 -13.10 -14.38
CA PRO A 98 -1.71 -14.25 -15.28
C PRO A 98 -0.31 -14.81 -15.60
N PRO A 99 -0.16 -16.14 -15.78
CA PRO A 99 -1.21 -17.17 -15.76
C PRO A 99 -1.54 -17.72 -14.35
N LEU A 100 -1.04 -17.11 -13.27
CA LEU A 100 -1.36 -17.52 -11.91
C LEU A 100 -2.82 -17.18 -11.58
N SER A 101 -3.58 -18.16 -11.09
CA SER A 101 -4.94 -17.90 -10.61
C SER A 101 -4.94 -17.42 -9.14
N PRO A 102 -5.94 -16.61 -8.73
CA PRO A 102 -6.03 -16.15 -7.35
C PRO A 102 -6.15 -17.29 -6.32
N ALA A 103 -6.84 -18.38 -6.68
CA ALA A 103 -6.95 -19.56 -5.83
C ALA A 103 -5.59 -20.22 -5.59
N VAL A 104 -4.80 -20.42 -6.66
CA VAL A 104 -3.45 -21.00 -6.53
C VAL A 104 -2.53 -20.08 -5.73
N LEU A 105 -2.67 -18.76 -5.87
CA LEU A 105 -1.91 -17.81 -5.05
C LEU A 105 -2.27 -17.96 -3.56
N MET A 106 -3.55 -18.07 -3.23
CA MET A 106 -4.02 -18.27 -1.86
C MET A 106 -3.47 -19.56 -1.25
N ASP A 107 -3.50 -20.66 -2.02
CA ASP A 107 -3.01 -21.96 -1.55
C ASP A 107 -1.49 -21.98 -1.32
N ARG A 108 -0.73 -21.21 -2.12
CA ARG A 108 0.74 -21.18 -2.05
C ARG A 108 1.29 -20.21 -1.00
N VAL A 109 0.52 -19.22 -0.58
CA VAL A 109 1.00 -18.13 0.28
C VAL A 109 0.15 -18.07 1.54
N ALA A 110 0.62 -18.75 2.58
CA ALA A 110 0.01 -18.66 3.91
C ALA A 110 0.10 -17.21 4.44
N GLY A 111 -0.96 -16.77 5.11
CA GLY A 111 -1.07 -15.44 5.71
C GLY A 111 -1.72 -14.38 4.82
N LEU A 112 -2.12 -14.70 3.59
CA LEU A 112 -3.06 -13.85 2.84
C LEU A 112 -4.48 -14.00 3.38
N ASP A 113 -5.23 -12.91 3.41
CA ASP A 113 -6.64 -12.90 3.83
C ASP A 113 -7.57 -13.13 2.63
N LEU A 114 -7.24 -12.51 1.48
CA LEU A 114 -8.01 -12.58 0.24
C LEU A 114 -7.06 -12.59 -0.97
N ALA A 115 -7.52 -13.11 -2.11
CA ALA A 115 -6.79 -13.04 -3.35
C ALA A 115 -7.71 -12.72 -4.53
N PHE A 116 -7.23 -11.88 -5.45
CA PHE A 116 -7.94 -11.47 -6.67
C PHE A 116 -6.99 -11.48 -7.87
N ALA A 117 -7.58 -11.41 -9.07
CA ALA A 117 -6.79 -11.20 -10.29
C ALA A 117 -6.16 -9.80 -10.26
N ALA A 118 -4.86 -9.73 -10.53
CA ALA A 118 -4.16 -8.46 -10.66
C ALA A 118 -4.69 -7.65 -11.85
N PRO A 119 -4.64 -6.32 -11.78
CA PRO A 119 -4.83 -5.48 -12.96
C PRO A 119 -3.88 -5.85 -14.10
N PRO A 120 -4.32 -5.77 -15.37
CA PRO A 120 -3.41 -5.92 -16.50
C PRO A 120 -2.28 -4.87 -16.43
N LEU A 121 -1.03 -5.29 -16.66
CA LEU A 121 0.15 -4.39 -16.56
C LEU A 121 0.09 -3.22 -17.56
N LEU A 122 -0.50 -3.44 -18.72
CA LEU A 122 -0.69 -2.43 -19.78
C LEU A 122 -2.18 -2.10 -19.98
N GLY A 123 -2.99 -2.30 -18.94
CA GLY A 123 -4.42 -2.00 -18.97
C GLY A 123 -4.67 -0.50 -18.97
N SER A 124 -5.83 -0.10 -19.49
CA SER A 124 -6.32 1.26 -19.35
C SER A 124 -6.64 1.61 -17.88
N TRP A 125 -6.63 2.90 -17.53
CA TRP A 125 -6.98 3.36 -16.19
C TRP A 125 -8.33 2.83 -15.66
N PRO A 126 -9.42 2.76 -16.45
CA PRO A 126 -10.67 2.17 -16.01
C PRO A 126 -10.58 0.68 -15.70
N GLU A 127 -9.82 -0.09 -16.49
CA GLU A 127 -9.63 -1.54 -16.26
C GLU A 127 -8.85 -1.78 -14.96
N ILE A 128 -7.77 -1.01 -14.75
CA ILE A 128 -6.98 -1.08 -13.52
C ILE A 128 -7.86 -0.73 -12.32
N ARG A 129 -8.61 0.37 -12.39
CA ARG A 129 -9.51 0.80 -11.32
C ARG A 129 -10.57 -0.25 -11.00
N ALA A 130 -11.19 -0.85 -12.02
CA ALA A 130 -12.20 -1.89 -11.84
C ALA A 130 -11.62 -3.14 -11.17
N ALA A 131 -10.40 -3.55 -11.54
CA ALA A 131 -9.72 -4.66 -10.90
C ALA A 131 -9.38 -4.37 -9.42
N LEU A 132 -8.82 -3.18 -9.13
CA LEU A 132 -8.50 -2.76 -7.78
C LEU A 132 -9.75 -2.58 -6.90
N ALA A 133 -10.87 -2.09 -7.45
CA ALA A 133 -12.13 -1.93 -6.73
C ALA A 133 -12.67 -3.26 -6.19
N ARG A 134 -12.50 -4.37 -6.94
CA ARG A 134 -12.86 -5.71 -6.47
C ARG A 134 -12.03 -6.15 -5.28
N ALA A 135 -10.72 -5.88 -5.31
CA ALA A 135 -9.80 -6.22 -4.23
C ALA A 135 -9.95 -5.32 -3.00
N GLN A 136 -10.31 -4.06 -3.20
CA GLN A 136 -10.51 -3.05 -2.16
C GLN A 136 -11.75 -3.33 -1.29
N GLY A 137 -12.82 -3.86 -1.88
CA GLY A 137 -14.08 -4.07 -1.17
C GLY A 137 -14.65 -2.78 -0.57
N ARG A 138 -14.85 -2.75 0.75
CA ARG A 138 -15.39 -1.59 1.48
C ARG A 138 -14.32 -0.65 2.05
N LEU A 139 -13.04 -1.00 1.92
CA LEU A 139 -11.96 -0.17 2.45
C LEU A 139 -11.82 1.12 1.63
N PRO A 140 -11.41 2.24 2.23
CA PRO A 140 -11.07 3.43 1.47
C PRO A 140 -9.78 3.18 0.68
N ALA A 141 -9.76 3.52 -0.62
CA ALA A 141 -8.59 3.35 -1.47
C ALA A 141 -7.33 4.04 -0.88
N ALA A 142 -7.50 5.24 -0.33
CA ALA A 142 -6.43 5.99 0.33
C ALA A 142 -5.93 5.36 1.66
N GLY A 143 -6.49 4.23 2.10
CA GLY A 143 -5.95 3.41 3.20
C GLY A 143 -5.26 2.13 2.72
N LEU A 144 -5.20 1.90 1.40
CA LEU A 144 -4.57 0.73 0.80
C LEU A 144 -3.18 1.08 0.25
N VAL A 145 -2.21 0.20 0.46
CA VAL A 145 -0.85 0.35 -0.04
C VAL A 145 -0.54 -0.79 -1.00
N ALA A 146 -0.06 -0.46 -2.20
CA ALA A 146 0.38 -1.45 -3.16
C ALA A 146 1.80 -1.93 -2.83
N ILE A 147 2.01 -3.25 -2.76
CA ILE A 147 3.34 -3.85 -2.63
C ILE A 147 3.70 -4.44 -4.00
N THR A 148 4.69 -3.83 -4.64
CA THR A 148 4.97 -4.00 -6.07
C THR A 148 6.43 -4.39 -6.31
N ALA A 149 6.68 -5.19 -7.33
CA ALA A 149 8.04 -5.51 -7.80
C ALA A 149 8.34 -4.89 -9.16
N LEU A 150 7.32 -4.60 -9.97
CA LEU A 150 7.50 -4.05 -11.31
C LEU A 150 7.18 -2.55 -11.34
N GLY A 151 7.90 -1.80 -12.19
CA GLY A 151 7.66 -0.37 -12.38
C GLY A 151 6.23 -0.06 -12.87
N LEU A 152 5.67 -0.89 -13.75
CA LEU A 152 4.31 -0.74 -14.29
C LEU A 152 3.22 -0.89 -13.22
N GLU A 153 3.48 -1.62 -12.14
CA GLU A 153 2.50 -1.78 -11.04
C GLU A 153 2.33 -0.48 -10.23
N ARG A 154 3.24 0.49 -10.37
CA ARG A 154 3.11 1.80 -9.72
C ARG A 154 1.91 2.60 -10.22
N ASP A 155 1.47 2.34 -11.46
CA ASP A 155 0.27 2.98 -12.01
C ASP A 155 -0.98 2.62 -11.19
N TRP A 156 -0.97 1.52 -10.43
CA TRP A 156 -2.07 1.17 -9.53
C TRP A 156 -2.36 2.27 -8.51
N VAL A 157 -1.34 3.01 -8.06
CA VAL A 157 -1.51 4.09 -7.08
C VAL A 157 -2.39 5.18 -7.66
N THR A 158 -2.05 5.69 -8.84
CA THR A 158 -2.80 6.74 -9.52
C THR A 158 -4.17 6.23 -9.99
N ALA A 159 -4.26 4.95 -10.37
CA ALA A 159 -5.46 4.37 -10.96
C ALA A 159 -6.51 4.10 -9.90
N GLY A 160 -6.08 3.50 -8.79
CA GLY A 160 -6.93 3.16 -7.66
C GLY A 160 -7.15 4.32 -6.71
N GLY A 161 -6.32 5.37 -6.75
CA GLY A 161 -6.28 6.38 -5.69
C GLY A 161 -5.76 5.79 -4.37
N LEU A 162 -4.75 4.92 -4.47
CA LEU A 162 -4.17 4.23 -3.32
C LEU A 162 -3.33 5.20 -2.47
N ALA A 163 -3.05 4.81 -1.22
CA ALA A 163 -2.24 5.60 -0.29
C ALA A 163 -0.78 5.78 -0.77
N GLY A 164 -0.27 4.77 -1.48
CA GLY A 164 1.08 4.73 -2.02
C GLY A 164 1.45 3.34 -2.50
N SER A 165 2.70 3.21 -2.95
CA SER A 165 3.31 1.93 -3.29
C SER A 165 4.65 1.76 -2.58
N LEU A 166 4.95 0.54 -2.15
CA LEU A 166 6.24 0.17 -1.59
C LEU A 166 6.83 -1.01 -2.37
N PRO A 167 8.16 -1.10 -2.44
CA PRO A 167 8.82 -2.28 -3.00
C PRO A 167 8.69 -3.47 -2.04
N ALA A 168 8.84 -4.69 -2.56
CA ALA A 168 8.71 -5.92 -1.76
C ALA A 168 9.66 -5.95 -0.55
N GLU A 169 10.88 -5.43 -0.74
CA GLU A 169 11.94 -5.38 0.25
C GLU A 169 11.57 -4.50 1.45
N ALA A 170 10.72 -3.49 1.28
CA ALA A 170 10.28 -2.65 2.40
C ALA A 170 9.39 -3.43 3.39
N LEU A 171 8.71 -4.48 2.92
CA LEU A 171 7.81 -5.28 3.73
C LEU A 171 8.44 -6.61 4.16
N PHE A 172 9.24 -7.25 3.30
CA PHE A 172 9.79 -8.59 3.49
C PHE A 172 11.30 -8.63 3.72
N GLY A 173 12.00 -7.51 3.60
CA GLY A 173 13.42 -7.37 3.96
C GLY A 173 13.69 -7.19 5.45
#